data_AF-A0A5F0LR42-F1
#
_entry.id   AF-A0A5F0LR42-F1
#
_cell.length_a   1.000
_cell.length_b   1.000
_cell.length_c   1.000
_cell.angle_alpha   90.00
_cell.angle_beta   90.00
_cell.angle_gamma   90.00
#
_symmetry.space_group_name_H-M   'P 1'
#
loop_
_entity.id
_entity.type
_entity.pdbx_description
1 polymer ?
#
loop_
_entity_poly.entity_id
_entity_poly.type
_entity_poly.pdbx_seq_one_letter_code
_entity_poly.pdbx_strand_id
1 'polypeptide(L)'
;MPAHKQASAAVRELPFQPPLDWQRLLRFFGGRATAGVEAVEHGVYLRAIEWNGDHGTLAVSRHADKDCLVAVINGKVSRHADALVAPLSRMFDLQTDTRRIRKHLAKDPWLAPLFKAAPGLRVPGAWSAFELVVRTIVGQQVSVKAATTIVGRLVERAGERIEGHAHPATAWRFPTPHALAAVDLTAIGMPGKRVAALQGFAHAVAQGDVPVDDPEADTADLRKALLGLPGIGPWTVEYVAMRAWRDADAWPASDLVLMQAIIDRDPGLLKLTHQKSRAELWRPWRAYVAMHLWNEIADRMGQARGG
;
A
#
# COMPACT_ATOMS: atom_id res chain seq x y z
N MET A 1 -0.74 23.77 -37.70
CA MET A 1 -1.52 23.23 -36.58
C MET A 1 -0.87 21.93 -36.12
N PRO A 2 -0.37 21.83 -34.88
CA PRO A 2 0.21 20.57 -34.44
C PRO A 2 -0.93 19.56 -34.27
N ALA A 3 -0.82 18.43 -34.97
CA ALA A 3 -1.73 17.31 -34.81
C ALA A 3 -1.65 16.83 -33.35
N HIS A 4 -2.71 17.03 -32.58
CA HIS A 4 -2.92 16.32 -31.33
C HIS A 4 -3.02 14.83 -31.68
N LYS A 5 -1.89 14.10 -31.65
CA LYS A 5 -1.89 12.64 -31.61
C LYS A 5 -2.80 12.25 -30.44
N GLN A 6 -3.95 11.65 -30.73
CA GLN A 6 -4.78 11.02 -29.70
C GLN A 6 -3.87 10.10 -28.88
N ALA A 7 -3.73 10.40 -27.59
CA ALA A 7 -2.99 9.54 -26.69
C ALA A 7 -3.65 8.16 -26.72
N SER A 8 -2.86 7.11 -26.96
CA SER A 8 -3.35 5.73 -26.89
C SER A 8 -3.96 5.46 -25.52
N ALA A 9 -5.15 4.87 -25.51
CA ALA A 9 -5.88 4.53 -24.30
C ALA A 9 -6.39 3.10 -24.37
N ALA A 10 -6.40 2.41 -23.22
CA ALA A 10 -6.95 1.07 -23.06
C ALA A 10 -7.82 1.04 -21.81
N VAL A 11 -8.91 0.27 -21.86
CA VAL A 11 -9.80 0.04 -20.72
C VAL A 11 -9.78 -1.44 -20.37
N ARG A 12 -9.74 -1.75 -19.07
CA ARG A 12 -9.85 -3.11 -18.54
C ARG A 12 -10.88 -3.17 -17.43
N GLU A 13 -11.80 -4.11 -17.53
CA GLU A 13 -12.67 -4.48 -16.42
C GLU A 13 -11.91 -5.48 -15.53
N LEU A 14 -11.94 -5.26 -14.22
CA LEU A 14 -11.27 -6.05 -13.19
C LEU A 14 -12.35 -6.64 -12.27
N PRO A 15 -12.86 -7.86 -12.54
CA PRO A 15 -13.89 -8.49 -11.73
C PRO A 15 -13.41 -8.71 -10.29
N PHE A 16 -14.31 -8.54 -9.31
CA PHE A 16 -14.04 -8.81 -7.91
C PHE A 16 -15.07 -9.75 -7.29
N GLN A 17 -14.69 -10.43 -6.22
CA GLN A 17 -15.61 -11.23 -5.40
C GLN A 17 -16.42 -10.30 -4.49
N PRO A 18 -17.74 -10.11 -4.64
CA PRO A 18 -18.50 -9.23 -3.75
C PRO A 18 -18.62 -9.81 -2.32
N PRO A 19 -18.74 -8.96 -1.29
CA PRO A 19 -18.78 -7.50 -1.34
C PRO A 19 -17.40 -6.82 -1.40
N LEU A 20 -17.37 -5.58 -1.90
CA LEU A 20 -16.19 -4.69 -1.91
C LEU A 20 -16.54 -3.33 -1.31
N ASP A 21 -15.83 -2.94 -0.25
CA ASP A 21 -15.93 -1.59 0.33
C ASP A 21 -14.97 -0.63 -0.38
N TRP A 22 -15.38 -0.20 -1.58
CA TRP A 22 -14.60 0.71 -2.43
C TRP A 22 -14.28 2.04 -1.75
N GLN A 23 -15.23 2.57 -0.97
CA GLN A 23 -15.07 3.83 -0.24
C GLN A 23 -13.96 3.72 0.81
N ARG A 24 -13.87 2.61 1.57
CA ARG A 24 -12.75 2.39 2.51
C ARG A 24 -11.41 2.22 1.80
N LEU A 25 -11.37 1.52 0.66
CA LEU A 25 -10.15 1.42 -0.16
C LEU A 25 -9.67 2.80 -0.62
N LEU A 26 -10.57 3.63 -1.15
CA LEU A 26 -10.26 4.99 -1.56
C LEU A 26 -9.79 5.87 -0.41
N ARG A 27 -10.46 5.80 0.77
CA ARG A 27 -9.98 6.52 1.96
C ARG A 27 -8.59 6.05 2.39
N PHE A 28 -8.33 4.75 2.30
CA PHE A 28 -7.01 4.20 2.62
C PHE A 28 -5.93 4.77 1.69
N PHE A 29 -6.14 4.69 0.37
CA PHE A 29 -5.18 5.17 -0.63
C PHE A 29 -5.05 6.69 -0.58
N GLY A 30 -6.16 7.42 -0.53
CA GLY A 30 -6.20 8.89 -0.51
C GLY A 30 -5.50 9.46 0.73
N GLY A 31 -5.73 8.90 1.92
CA GLY A 31 -5.05 9.34 3.14
C GLY A 31 -3.55 9.08 3.15
N ARG A 32 -3.04 8.36 2.15
CA ARG A 32 -1.63 7.98 1.99
C ARG A 32 -1.06 8.40 0.63
N ALA A 33 -1.83 9.09 -0.20
CA ALA A 33 -1.46 9.38 -1.57
C ALA A 33 -0.13 10.15 -1.63
N THR A 34 0.76 9.71 -2.50
CA THR A 34 2.02 10.39 -2.74
C THR A 34 1.78 11.58 -3.66
N ALA A 35 1.92 12.80 -3.16
CA ALA A 35 1.69 14.01 -3.95
C ALA A 35 2.53 14.00 -5.23
N GLY A 36 1.88 14.27 -6.37
CA GLY A 36 2.49 14.24 -7.68
C GLY A 36 2.54 12.86 -8.34
N VAL A 37 2.35 11.76 -7.61
CA VAL A 37 2.35 10.38 -8.16
C VAL A 37 0.96 9.76 -8.09
N GLU A 38 0.26 9.92 -6.98
CA GLU A 38 -1.04 9.32 -6.70
C GLU A 38 -2.04 10.37 -6.25
N ALA A 39 -3.31 10.20 -6.62
CA ALA A 39 -4.42 10.99 -6.11
C ALA A 39 -5.67 10.13 -5.96
N VAL A 40 -6.60 10.59 -5.11
CA VAL A 40 -7.95 10.05 -5.04
C VAL A 40 -8.91 11.21 -5.15
N GLU A 41 -9.69 11.21 -6.22
CA GLU A 41 -10.57 12.32 -6.58
C GLU A 41 -11.90 11.77 -7.10
N HIS A 42 -13.02 12.33 -6.66
CA HIS A 42 -14.36 12.01 -7.18
C HIS A 42 -14.68 10.50 -7.27
N GLY A 43 -14.20 9.69 -6.31
CA GLY A 43 -14.44 8.24 -6.32
C GLY A 43 -13.51 7.43 -7.23
N VAL A 44 -12.43 8.05 -7.72
CA VAL A 44 -11.44 7.46 -8.64
C VAL A 44 -10.07 7.47 -7.99
N TYR A 45 -9.36 6.35 -8.06
CA TYR A 45 -7.93 6.27 -7.76
C TYR A 45 -7.13 6.61 -9.02
N LEU A 46 -6.21 7.55 -8.92
CA LEU A 46 -5.37 8.03 -10.02
C LEU A 46 -3.90 7.77 -9.68
N ARG A 47 -3.09 7.32 -10.65
CA ARG A 47 -1.64 7.36 -10.51
C ARG A 47 -0.88 7.53 -11.82
N ALA A 48 0.34 8.05 -11.72
CA ALA A 48 1.38 7.84 -12.71
C ALA A 48 1.84 6.37 -12.65
N ILE A 49 1.99 5.75 -13.81
CA ILE A 49 2.53 4.39 -13.93
C ILE A 49 3.64 4.33 -14.96
N GLU A 50 4.52 3.36 -14.73
CA GLU A 50 5.51 2.89 -15.69
C GLU A 50 5.45 1.37 -15.74
N TRP A 51 5.54 0.82 -16.95
CA TRP A 51 5.61 -0.62 -17.16
C TRP A 51 6.53 -0.90 -18.35
N ASN A 52 7.58 -1.69 -18.14
CA ASN A 52 8.58 -2.03 -19.17
C ASN A 52 9.10 -0.81 -19.96
N GLY A 53 9.42 0.28 -19.26
CA GLY A 53 9.94 1.52 -19.85
C GLY A 53 8.90 2.39 -20.58
N ASP A 54 7.63 1.97 -20.63
CA ASP A 54 6.54 2.80 -21.12
C ASP A 54 5.79 3.46 -19.97
N HIS A 55 5.47 4.75 -20.15
CA HIS A 55 4.83 5.55 -19.11
C HIS A 55 3.42 5.98 -19.50
N GLY A 56 2.66 6.34 -18.47
CA GLY A 56 1.33 6.90 -18.64
C GLY A 56 0.56 7.04 -17.34
N THR A 57 -0.76 7.11 -17.46
CA THR A 57 -1.66 7.22 -16.30
C THR A 57 -2.54 6.01 -16.16
N LEU A 58 -2.93 5.78 -14.92
CA LEU A 58 -3.96 4.84 -14.52
C LEU A 58 -5.04 5.60 -13.77
N ALA A 59 -6.30 5.40 -14.18
CA ALA A 59 -7.47 5.76 -13.39
C ALA A 59 -8.28 4.49 -13.09
N VAL A 60 -8.62 4.26 -11.83
CA VAL A 60 -9.43 3.12 -11.39
C VAL A 60 -10.66 3.60 -10.66
N SER A 61 -11.83 3.18 -11.13
CA SER A 61 -13.13 3.45 -10.51
C SER A 61 -13.92 2.15 -10.34
N ARG A 62 -14.99 2.19 -9.54
CA ARG A 62 -15.95 1.07 -9.46
C ARG A 62 -16.96 1.21 -10.59
N HIS A 63 -17.24 0.11 -11.30
CA HIS A 63 -18.34 0.08 -12.27
C HIS A 63 -19.68 0.32 -11.56
N ALA A 64 -20.59 1.08 -12.18
CA ALA A 64 -21.89 1.42 -11.56
C ALA A 64 -22.74 0.18 -11.27
N ASP A 65 -22.86 -0.71 -12.27
CA ASP A 65 -23.81 -1.85 -12.19
C ASP A 65 -23.18 -3.24 -12.04
N LYS A 66 -21.87 -3.38 -12.26
CA LYS A 66 -21.17 -4.67 -12.26
C LYS A 66 -20.26 -4.81 -11.05
N ASP A 67 -20.03 -6.05 -10.63
CA ASP A 67 -19.00 -6.38 -9.63
C ASP A 67 -17.58 -6.37 -10.25
N CYS A 68 -17.20 -5.25 -10.84
CA CYS A 68 -15.85 -5.00 -11.35
C CYS A 68 -15.38 -3.58 -11.08
N LEU A 69 -14.06 -3.41 -11.02
CA LEU A 69 -13.42 -2.11 -11.17
C LEU A 69 -13.12 -1.85 -12.65
N VAL A 70 -13.10 -0.59 -13.06
CA VAL A 70 -12.73 -0.17 -14.42
C VAL A 70 -11.39 0.54 -14.33
N ALA A 71 -10.37 -0.02 -14.98
CA ALA A 71 -9.05 0.58 -15.12
C ALA A 71 -8.92 1.21 -16.51
N VAL A 72 -8.76 2.53 -16.53
CA VAL A 72 -8.46 3.32 -17.74
C VAL A 72 -6.98 3.65 -17.73
N ILE A 73 -6.28 3.22 -18.78
CA ILE A 73 -4.83 3.33 -18.92
C ILE A 73 -4.53 4.19 -20.14
N ASN A 74 -3.85 5.32 -19.95
CA ASN A 74 -3.52 6.26 -21.03
C ASN A 74 -2.01 6.38 -21.24
N GLY A 75 -1.60 6.76 -22.45
CA GLY A 75 -0.20 6.92 -22.81
C GLY A 75 0.40 5.64 -23.40
N LYS A 76 1.72 5.62 -23.61
CA LYS A 76 2.40 4.49 -24.24
C LYS A 76 2.26 3.19 -23.45
N VAL A 77 2.09 3.29 -22.14
CA VAL A 77 1.88 2.15 -21.22
C VAL A 77 0.58 1.38 -21.50
N SER A 78 -0.40 2.00 -22.18
CA SER A 78 -1.66 1.34 -22.55
C SER A 78 -1.47 0.09 -23.41
N ARG A 79 -0.34 -0.05 -24.12
CA ARG A 79 0.00 -1.27 -24.86
C ARG A 79 0.19 -2.49 -23.95
N HIS A 80 0.47 -2.26 -22.66
CA HIS A 80 0.68 -3.29 -21.63
C HIS A 80 -0.59 -3.57 -20.80
N ALA A 81 -1.76 -3.08 -21.24
CA ALA A 81 -2.98 -3.13 -20.44
C ALA A 81 -3.37 -4.53 -19.96
N ASP A 82 -3.15 -5.57 -20.78
CA ASP A 82 -3.42 -6.96 -20.37
C ASP A 82 -2.47 -7.45 -19.28
N ALA A 83 -1.18 -7.11 -19.37
CA ALA A 83 -0.19 -7.45 -18.36
C ALA A 83 -0.45 -6.78 -17.00
N LEU A 84 -1.15 -5.63 -17.01
CA LEU A 84 -1.49 -4.88 -15.81
C LEU A 84 -2.71 -5.42 -15.05
N VAL A 85 -3.54 -6.28 -15.65
CA VAL A 85 -4.76 -6.82 -15.01
C VAL A 85 -4.45 -7.56 -13.71
N ALA A 86 -3.45 -8.45 -13.72
CA ALA A 86 -3.10 -9.24 -12.55
C ALA A 86 -2.48 -8.40 -11.41
N PRO A 87 -1.46 -7.54 -11.66
CA PRO A 87 -0.95 -6.61 -10.65
C PRO A 87 -2.02 -5.70 -10.04
N LEU A 88 -2.92 -5.14 -10.86
CA LEU A 88 -4.02 -4.29 -10.37
C LEU A 88 -5.00 -5.10 -9.51
N SER A 89 -5.34 -6.31 -9.95
CA SER A 89 -6.21 -7.21 -9.17
C SER A 89 -5.59 -7.55 -7.81
N ARG A 90 -4.26 -7.72 -7.72
CA ARG A 90 -3.55 -7.90 -6.45
C ARG A 90 -3.53 -6.63 -5.62
N MET A 91 -3.26 -5.47 -6.23
CA MET A 91 -3.21 -4.18 -5.55
C MET A 91 -4.54 -3.82 -4.88
N PHE A 92 -5.67 -4.15 -5.51
CA PHE A 92 -7.00 -3.91 -4.94
C PHE A 92 -7.63 -5.12 -4.24
N ASP A 93 -6.89 -6.24 -4.13
CA ASP A 93 -7.34 -7.47 -3.44
C ASP A 93 -8.63 -8.09 -4.01
N LEU A 94 -8.80 -8.05 -5.33
CA LEU A 94 -10.11 -8.29 -5.96
C LEU A 94 -10.58 -9.75 -5.90
N GLN A 95 -9.64 -10.70 -5.85
CA GLN A 95 -9.93 -12.13 -5.92
C GLN A 95 -10.22 -12.79 -4.57
N THR A 96 -10.02 -12.07 -3.46
CA THR A 96 -10.27 -12.63 -2.12
C THR A 96 -11.75 -12.84 -1.86
N ASP A 97 -12.13 -14.05 -1.41
CA ASP A 97 -13.48 -14.35 -0.92
C ASP A 97 -13.58 -14.02 0.58
N THR A 98 -13.92 -12.76 0.90
CA THR A 98 -14.02 -12.27 2.28
C THR A 98 -15.09 -13.01 3.09
N ARG A 99 -16.06 -13.68 2.44
CA ARG A 99 -17.07 -14.49 3.12
C ARG A 99 -16.47 -15.71 3.81
N ARG A 100 -15.48 -16.36 3.18
CA ARG A 100 -14.74 -17.50 3.77
C ARG A 100 -13.94 -17.05 4.98
N ILE A 101 -13.24 -15.93 4.86
CA ILE A 101 -12.45 -15.34 5.95
C ILE A 101 -13.36 -15.01 7.14
N ARG A 102 -14.47 -14.31 6.89
CA ARG A 102 -15.47 -14.01 7.91
C ARG A 102 -16.03 -15.27 8.57
N LYS A 103 -16.37 -16.30 7.80
CA LYS A 103 -16.89 -17.57 8.35
C LYS A 103 -15.87 -18.23 9.29
N HIS A 104 -14.58 -18.18 8.93
CA HIS A 104 -13.51 -18.72 9.76
C HIS A 104 -13.33 -17.93 11.06
N LEU A 105 -13.24 -16.61 10.96
CA LEU A 105 -12.95 -15.73 12.10
C LEU A 105 -14.18 -15.40 12.97
N ALA A 106 -15.39 -15.69 12.51
CA ALA A 106 -16.63 -15.46 13.28
C ALA A 106 -16.72 -16.28 14.58
N LYS A 107 -15.86 -17.29 14.76
CA LYS A 107 -15.76 -18.05 16.03
C LYS A 107 -15.13 -17.24 17.15
N ASP A 108 -14.36 -16.21 16.82
CA ASP A 108 -13.72 -15.33 17.80
C ASP A 108 -14.68 -14.17 18.16
N PRO A 109 -15.14 -14.05 19.42
CA PRO A 109 -16.05 -12.98 19.85
C PRO A 109 -15.49 -11.56 19.62
N TRP A 110 -14.16 -11.39 19.59
CA TRP A 110 -13.55 -10.08 19.31
C TRP A 110 -13.69 -9.67 17.86
N LEU A 111 -13.72 -10.65 16.95
CA LEU A 111 -13.64 -10.43 15.51
C LEU A 111 -15.01 -10.47 14.84
N ALA A 112 -15.94 -11.30 15.35
CA ALA A 112 -17.26 -11.46 14.74
C ALA A 112 -18.00 -10.12 14.52
N PRO A 113 -18.03 -9.17 15.48
CA PRO A 113 -18.61 -7.85 15.25
C PRO A 113 -17.89 -7.02 14.18
N LEU A 114 -16.56 -7.09 14.13
CA LEU A 114 -15.74 -6.31 13.19
C LEU A 114 -15.98 -6.75 11.74
N PHE A 115 -16.03 -8.06 11.49
CA PHE A 115 -16.29 -8.60 10.15
C PHE A 115 -17.77 -8.45 9.74
N LYS A 116 -18.69 -8.32 10.71
CA LYS A 116 -20.09 -7.96 10.43
C LYS A 116 -20.20 -6.49 10.02
N ALA A 117 -19.45 -5.60 10.67
CA ALA A 117 -19.51 -4.16 10.43
C ALA A 117 -18.89 -3.74 9.08
N ALA A 118 -17.86 -4.44 8.61
CA ALA A 118 -17.16 -4.10 7.36
C ALA A 118 -16.93 -5.34 6.45
N PRO A 119 -17.97 -6.00 5.93
CA PRO A 119 -17.86 -7.29 5.24
C PRO A 119 -17.10 -7.23 3.90
N GLY A 120 -17.01 -6.04 3.29
CA GLY A 120 -16.29 -5.80 2.04
C GLY A 120 -14.88 -5.24 2.23
N LEU A 121 -14.37 -5.17 3.47
CA LEU A 121 -13.03 -4.68 3.75
C LEU A 121 -11.98 -5.59 3.12
N ARG A 122 -10.95 -4.96 2.58
CA ARG A 122 -9.81 -5.61 1.91
C ARG A 122 -8.51 -5.27 2.60
N VAL A 123 -7.46 -6.02 2.28
CA VAL A 123 -6.08 -5.59 2.53
C VAL A 123 -5.65 -4.82 1.28
N PRO A 124 -5.53 -3.48 1.29
CA PRO A 124 -5.06 -2.76 0.12
C PRO A 124 -3.60 -3.15 -0.14
N GLY A 125 -3.22 -3.32 -1.40
CA GLY A 125 -1.87 -3.68 -1.80
C GLY A 125 -0.96 -2.48 -2.05
N ALA A 126 0.14 -2.71 -2.74
CA ALA A 126 1.01 -1.64 -3.24
C ALA A 126 1.25 -1.82 -4.75
N TRP A 127 1.56 -0.72 -5.42
CA TRP A 127 2.01 -0.76 -6.83
C TRP A 127 3.40 -1.37 -6.95
N SER A 128 4.30 -0.96 -6.07
CA SER A 128 5.66 -1.49 -5.93
C SER A 128 5.98 -1.67 -4.45
N ALA A 129 6.66 -2.79 -4.15
CA ALA A 129 7.27 -3.07 -2.86
C ALA A 129 8.37 -2.05 -2.54
N PHE A 130 9.19 -1.66 -3.52
CA PHE A 130 10.18 -0.59 -3.34
C PHE A 130 9.54 0.72 -2.87
N GLU A 131 8.52 1.21 -3.59
CA GLU A 131 7.79 2.43 -3.19
C GLU A 131 7.23 2.30 -1.77
N LEU A 132 6.68 1.12 -1.43
CA LEU A 132 6.11 0.87 -0.11
C LEU A 132 7.18 0.90 0.98
N VAL A 133 8.33 0.25 0.79
CA VAL A 133 9.42 0.23 1.78
C VAL A 133 9.94 1.65 2.00
N VAL A 134 10.16 2.43 0.93
CA VAL A 134 10.55 3.85 1.02
C VAL A 134 9.57 4.62 1.90
N ARG A 135 8.27 4.52 1.60
CA ARG A 135 7.21 5.21 2.35
C ARG A 135 7.14 4.73 3.81
N THR A 136 7.42 3.45 4.04
CA THR A 136 7.43 2.85 5.38
C THR A 136 8.61 3.36 6.22
N ILE A 137 9.83 3.42 5.66
CA ILE A 137 11.00 3.99 6.33
C ILE A 137 10.76 5.47 6.65
N VAL A 138 10.27 6.25 5.69
CA VAL A 138 9.96 7.67 5.88
C VAL A 138 8.93 7.87 7.01
N GLY A 139 7.89 7.04 7.03
CA GLY A 139 6.79 7.09 7.99
C GLY A 139 7.11 6.62 9.41
N GLN A 140 8.30 6.09 9.68
CA GLN A 140 8.68 5.62 11.02
C GLN A 140 8.55 6.75 12.06
N GLN A 141 7.83 6.51 13.15
CA GLN A 141 7.72 7.46 14.28
C GLN A 141 7.11 8.83 13.95
N VAL A 142 6.41 8.98 12.82
CA VAL A 142 5.72 10.23 12.43
C VAL A 142 4.28 9.96 12.02
N SER A 143 3.47 11.02 11.95
CA SER A 143 2.09 10.90 11.45
C SER A 143 2.07 10.57 9.96
N VAL A 144 0.97 9.96 9.49
CA VAL A 144 0.77 9.68 8.05
C VAL A 144 0.89 10.95 7.21
N LYS A 145 0.31 12.07 7.68
CA LYS A 145 0.38 13.36 6.98
C LYS A 145 1.82 13.87 6.85
N ALA A 146 2.61 13.80 7.93
CA ALA A 146 4.01 14.20 7.88
C ALA A 146 4.83 13.29 6.94
N ALA A 147 4.56 11.98 6.97
CA ALA A 147 5.19 11.02 6.07
C ALA A 147 4.89 11.36 4.60
N THR A 148 3.61 11.56 4.23
CA THR A 148 3.23 11.88 2.84
C THR A 148 3.85 13.20 2.36
N THR A 149 3.99 14.21 3.24
CA THR A 149 4.69 15.46 2.90
C THR A 149 6.18 15.24 2.62
N ILE A 150 6.85 14.38 3.39
CA ILE A 150 8.26 14.06 3.15
C ILE A 150 8.41 13.25 1.85
N VAL A 151 7.53 12.28 1.60
CA VAL A 151 7.57 11.49 0.36
C VAL A 151 7.33 12.37 -0.87
N GLY A 152 6.42 13.34 -0.81
CA GLY A 152 6.25 14.33 -1.88
C GLY A 152 7.54 15.09 -2.19
N ARG A 153 8.27 15.54 -1.15
CA ARG A 153 9.58 16.18 -1.34
C ARG A 153 10.64 15.24 -1.93
N LEU A 154 10.60 13.95 -1.59
CA LEU A 154 11.49 12.94 -2.22
C LEU A 154 11.19 12.79 -3.71
N VAL A 155 9.90 12.76 -4.09
CA VAL A 155 9.47 12.69 -5.48
C VAL A 155 9.91 13.92 -6.26
N GLU A 156 9.73 15.12 -5.72
CA GLU A 156 10.20 16.35 -6.38
C GLU A 156 11.72 16.40 -6.54
N ARG A 157 12.47 15.81 -5.60
CA ARG A 157 13.94 15.88 -5.57
C ARG A 157 14.64 14.79 -6.37
N ALA A 158 14.05 13.60 -6.43
CA ALA A 158 14.68 12.40 -6.99
C ALA A 158 13.80 11.64 -7.98
N GLY A 159 12.55 12.09 -8.18
CA GLY A 159 11.65 11.58 -9.21
C GLY A 159 11.84 12.29 -10.54
N GLU A 160 11.09 11.85 -11.54
CA GLU A 160 11.11 12.43 -12.88
C GLU A 160 9.75 13.07 -13.17
N ARG A 161 9.73 14.35 -13.51
CA ARG A 161 8.50 15.02 -13.92
C ARG A 161 8.08 14.53 -15.30
N ILE A 162 6.81 14.16 -15.43
CA ILE A 162 6.23 13.76 -16.71
C ILE A 162 5.77 15.02 -17.44
N GLU A 163 6.51 15.41 -18.49
CA GLU A 163 6.17 16.60 -19.27
C GLU A 163 4.89 16.41 -20.09
N GLY A 164 4.07 17.47 -20.18
CA GLY A 164 2.79 17.43 -20.90
C GLY A 164 1.74 16.51 -20.27
N HIS A 165 1.89 16.19 -18.98
CA HIS A 165 1.01 15.26 -18.28
C HIS A 165 -0.42 15.79 -18.15
N ALA A 166 -1.41 14.95 -18.47
CA ALA A 166 -2.82 15.35 -18.53
C ALA A 166 -3.44 15.70 -17.16
N HIS A 167 -2.83 15.23 -16.07
CA HIS A 167 -3.34 15.45 -14.71
C HIS A 167 -2.23 15.96 -13.77
N PRO A 168 -2.34 17.17 -13.18
CA PRO A 168 -1.27 17.77 -12.39
C PRO A 168 -0.94 16.97 -11.12
N ALA A 169 -1.93 16.32 -10.50
CA ALA A 169 -1.73 15.56 -9.26
C ALA A 169 -0.96 14.24 -9.46
N THR A 170 -0.75 13.80 -10.70
CA THR A 170 -0.03 12.56 -11.02
C THR A 170 1.05 12.80 -12.09
N ALA A 171 1.66 13.99 -12.09
CA ALA A 171 2.64 14.42 -13.09
C ALA A 171 4.10 14.05 -12.75
N TRP A 172 4.33 13.14 -11.82
CA TRP A 172 5.66 12.71 -11.40
C TRP A 172 5.77 11.19 -11.37
N ARG A 173 6.93 10.71 -11.79
CA ARG A 173 7.37 9.34 -11.50
C ARG A 173 7.99 9.29 -10.13
N PHE A 174 7.73 8.19 -9.42
CA PHE A 174 8.40 7.91 -8.18
C PHE A 174 9.92 7.75 -8.43
N PRO A 175 10.80 8.15 -7.48
CA PRO A 175 12.24 7.97 -7.61
C PRO A 175 12.61 6.51 -7.90
N THR A 176 13.56 6.29 -8.83
CA THR A 176 14.13 4.95 -9.04
C THR A 176 15.06 4.58 -7.88
N PRO A 177 15.36 3.28 -7.65
CA PRO A 177 16.36 2.88 -6.66
C PRO A 177 17.70 3.58 -6.83
N HIS A 178 18.19 3.69 -8.07
CA HIS A 178 19.43 4.38 -8.41
C HIS A 178 19.39 5.87 -8.08
N ALA A 179 18.31 6.57 -8.48
CA ALA A 179 18.17 8.00 -8.20
C ALA A 179 18.11 8.27 -6.69
N LEU A 180 17.35 7.47 -5.96
CA LEU A 180 17.18 7.64 -4.52
C LEU A 180 18.45 7.29 -3.72
N ALA A 181 19.26 6.36 -4.20
CA ALA A 181 20.55 6.03 -3.60
C ALA A 181 21.58 7.15 -3.75
N ALA A 182 21.56 7.89 -4.87
CA ALA A 182 22.57 8.88 -5.22
C ALA A 182 22.22 10.34 -4.81
N VAL A 183 20.94 10.65 -4.67
CA VAL A 183 20.48 12.03 -4.43
C VAL A 183 20.89 12.57 -3.07
N ASP A 184 21.18 13.87 -3.00
CA ASP A 184 21.38 14.57 -1.72
C ASP A 184 20.03 14.79 -1.01
N LEU A 185 19.92 14.22 0.19
CA LEU A 185 18.74 14.32 1.06
C LEU A 185 18.95 15.28 2.24
N THR A 186 19.98 16.14 2.18
CA THR A 186 20.17 17.22 3.16
C THR A 186 18.90 18.08 3.24
N ALA A 187 18.51 18.41 4.48
CA ALA A 187 17.31 19.19 4.78
C ALA A 187 15.99 18.63 4.20
N ILE A 188 15.90 17.33 3.88
CA ILE A 188 14.65 16.70 3.40
C ILE A 188 13.54 16.65 4.48
N GLY A 189 13.87 16.98 5.74
CA GLY A 189 12.94 16.93 6.86
C GLY A 189 12.86 15.56 7.53
N MET A 190 13.96 14.80 7.54
CA MET A 190 14.11 13.54 8.28
C MET A 190 15.44 13.50 9.06
N PRO A 191 15.52 12.76 10.17
CA PRO A 191 16.78 12.50 10.87
C PRO A 191 17.81 11.77 10.00
N GLY A 192 19.10 12.06 10.19
CA GLY A 192 20.19 11.48 9.38
C GLY A 192 20.23 9.95 9.37
N LYS A 193 19.95 9.28 10.50
CA LYS A 193 19.87 7.80 10.54
C LYS A 193 18.79 7.23 9.62
N ARG A 194 17.69 7.96 9.42
CA ARG A 194 16.58 7.55 8.55
C ARG A 194 16.89 7.81 7.09
N VAL A 195 17.59 8.91 6.80
CA VAL A 195 18.17 9.15 5.48
C VAL A 195 19.14 8.03 5.10
N ALA A 196 20.05 7.66 6.01
CA ALA A 196 20.99 6.56 5.79
C ALA A 196 20.29 5.21 5.57
N ALA A 197 19.25 4.89 6.36
CA ALA A 197 18.46 3.67 6.17
C ALA A 197 17.76 3.66 4.80
N LEU A 198 17.19 4.80 4.39
CA LEU A 198 16.51 4.94 3.10
C LEU A 198 17.49 4.77 1.92
N GLN A 199 18.62 5.48 1.94
CA GLN A 199 19.64 5.40 0.89
C GLN A 199 20.32 4.01 0.87
N GLY A 200 20.56 3.40 2.03
CA GLY A 200 21.08 2.04 2.13
C GLY A 200 20.13 1.01 1.53
N PHE A 201 18.83 1.12 1.80
CA PHE A 201 17.82 0.30 1.14
C PHE A 201 17.78 0.53 -0.38
N ALA A 202 17.75 1.79 -0.81
CA ALA A 202 17.74 2.12 -2.24
C ALA A 202 18.97 1.59 -2.98
N HIS A 203 20.15 1.69 -2.37
CA HIS A 203 21.39 1.14 -2.90
C HIS A 203 21.33 -0.38 -3.03
N ALA A 204 20.91 -1.10 -1.99
CA ALA A 204 20.81 -2.56 -2.01
C ALA A 204 19.83 -3.06 -3.10
N VAL A 205 18.72 -2.35 -3.31
CA VAL A 205 17.79 -2.65 -4.42
C VAL A 205 18.42 -2.34 -5.78
N ALA A 206 19.13 -1.20 -5.90
CA ALA A 206 19.80 -0.81 -7.14
C ALA A 206 20.90 -1.80 -7.57
N GLN A 207 21.59 -2.43 -6.61
CA GLN A 207 22.60 -3.47 -6.88
C GLN A 207 22.01 -4.87 -7.09
N GLY A 208 20.71 -5.07 -6.85
CA GLY A 208 20.04 -6.36 -6.96
C GLY A 208 20.16 -7.26 -5.73
N ASP A 209 20.76 -6.78 -4.64
CA ASP A 209 20.90 -7.53 -3.37
C ASP A 209 19.53 -7.77 -2.70
N VAL A 210 18.57 -6.87 -2.94
CA VAL A 210 17.20 -6.98 -2.43
C VAL A 210 16.20 -6.78 -3.58
N PRO A 211 15.83 -7.85 -4.31
CA PRO A 211 14.94 -7.76 -5.45
C PRO A 211 13.46 -7.69 -5.02
N VAL A 212 13.09 -6.66 -4.23
CA VAL A 212 11.76 -6.55 -3.57
C VAL A 212 10.55 -6.58 -4.51
N ASP A 213 10.74 -6.18 -5.76
CA ASP A 213 9.72 -6.11 -6.82
C ASP A 213 9.79 -7.27 -7.82
N ASP A 214 10.74 -8.20 -7.64
CA ASP A 214 10.84 -9.39 -8.48
C ASP A 214 9.70 -10.38 -8.13
N PRO A 215 8.79 -10.68 -9.09
CA PRO A 215 7.67 -11.58 -8.83
C PRO A 215 8.10 -13.04 -8.60
N GLU A 216 9.31 -13.42 -9.01
CA GLU A 216 9.82 -14.79 -8.86
C GLU A 216 10.65 -14.97 -7.57
N ALA A 217 10.93 -13.90 -6.83
CA ALA A 217 11.71 -13.97 -5.62
C ALA A 217 10.97 -14.67 -4.47
N ASP A 218 11.69 -15.54 -3.74
CA ASP A 218 11.13 -16.21 -2.57
C ASP A 218 10.84 -15.22 -1.44
N THR A 219 9.62 -15.26 -0.91
CA THR A 219 9.18 -14.29 0.10
C THR A 219 9.93 -14.42 1.42
N ALA A 220 10.37 -15.63 1.81
CA ALA A 220 11.16 -15.80 3.03
C ALA A 220 12.56 -15.20 2.87
N ASP A 221 13.18 -15.34 1.70
CA ASP A 221 14.45 -14.69 1.37
C ASP A 221 14.31 -13.17 1.32
N LEU A 222 13.23 -12.64 0.72
CA LEU A 222 12.94 -11.19 0.73
C LEU A 222 12.77 -10.64 2.16
N ARG A 223 12.07 -11.38 3.02
CA ARG A 223 11.90 -11.03 4.44
C ARG A 223 13.24 -10.96 5.15
N LYS A 224 14.11 -11.96 4.93
CA LYS A 224 15.47 -12.01 5.50
C LYS A 224 16.35 -10.87 4.98
N ALA A 225 16.32 -10.62 3.68
CA ALA A 225 17.09 -9.55 3.04
C ALA A 225 16.69 -8.17 3.58
N LEU A 226 15.40 -7.86 3.66
CA LEU A 226 14.91 -6.61 4.25
C LEU A 226 15.29 -6.48 5.73
N LEU A 227 15.15 -7.54 6.52
CA LEU A 227 15.46 -7.52 7.95
C LEU A 227 16.97 -7.32 8.21
N GLY A 228 17.83 -7.73 7.27
CA GLY A 228 19.27 -7.54 7.36
C GLY A 228 19.72 -6.08 7.18
N LEU A 229 18.85 -5.20 6.67
CA LEU A 229 19.20 -3.81 6.41
C LEU A 229 19.07 -2.92 7.66
N PRO A 230 20.06 -2.04 7.93
CA PRO A 230 19.98 -1.09 9.03
C PRO A 230 18.74 -0.19 8.95
N GLY A 231 18.02 -0.05 10.07
CA GLY A 231 16.82 0.78 10.15
C GLY A 231 15.53 0.11 9.66
N ILE A 232 15.59 -1.15 9.22
CA ILE A 232 14.43 -1.97 8.90
C ILE A 232 14.25 -3.03 9.98
N GLY A 233 13.13 -2.96 10.71
CA GLY A 233 12.78 -3.91 11.76
C GLY A 233 11.66 -4.86 11.37
N PRO A 234 11.33 -5.85 12.23
CA PRO A 234 10.29 -6.84 11.98
C PRO A 234 8.93 -6.24 11.61
N TRP A 235 8.55 -5.11 12.22
CA TRP A 235 7.30 -4.40 11.89
C TRP A 235 7.26 -3.99 10.41
N THR A 236 8.33 -3.40 9.89
CA THR A 236 8.42 -2.97 8.49
C THR A 236 8.30 -4.18 7.56
N VAL A 237 9.00 -5.28 7.88
CA VAL A 237 8.99 -6.50 7.06
C VAL A 237 7.59 -7.10 6.98
N GLU A 238 6.90 -7.25 8.12
CA GLU A 238 5.53 -7.77 8.15
C GLU A 238 4.53 -6.84 7.47
N TYR A 239 4.71 -5.52 7.61
CA TYR A 239 3.87 -4.55 6.92
C TYR A 239 4.05 -4.62 5.39
N VAL A 240 5.29 -4.81 4.92
CA VAL A 240 5.58 -4.99 3.48
C VAL A 240 5.03 -6.32 2.99
N ALA A 241 5.21 -7.41 3.74
CA ALA A 241 4.67 -8.72 3.37
C ALA A 241 3.15 -8.71 3.24
N MET A 242 2.46 -8.07 4.19
CA MET A 242 1.02 -7.87 4.15
C MET A 242 0.55 -7.14 2.89
N ARG A 243 1.25 -6.07 2.52
CA ARG A 243 0.81 -5.09 1.53
C ARG A 243 1.30 -5.40 0.13
N ALA A 244 2.61 -5.55 -0.05
CA ALA A 244 3.23 -5.74 -1.34
C ALA A 244 3.19 -7.20 -1.78
N TRP A 245 3.58 -8.12 -0.88
CA TRP A 245 3.67 -9.55 -1.20
C TRP A 245 2.38 -10.34 -0.95
N ARG A 246 1.31 -9.64 -0.54
CA ARG A 246 -0.04 -10.20 -0.37
C ARG A 246 -0.11 -11.37 0.63
N ASP A 247 0.78 -11.41 1.61
CA ASP A 247 0.74 -12.40 2.68
C ASP A 247 -0.48 -12.13 3.59
N ALA A 248 -1.51 -12.97 3.41
CA ALA A 248 -2.76 -12.92 4.14
C ALA A 248 -2.62 -13.17 5.65
N ASP A 249 -1.47 -13.72 6.06
CA ASP A 249 -1.18 -14.09 7.43
C ASP A 249 -0.04 -13.26 8.07
N ALA A 250 0.47 -12.26 7.35
CA ALA A 250 1.45 -11.31 7.87
C ALA A 250 0.86 -10.50 9.04
N TRP A 251 1.69 -10.25 10.05
CA TRP A 251 1.26 -9.62 11.30
C TRP A 251 2.34 -8.72 11.90
N PRO A 252 2.22 -7.38 11.78
CA PRO A 252 3.18 -6.44 12.34
C PRO A 252 2.97 -6.32 13.86
N ALA A 253 3.47 -7.30 14.61
CA ALA A 253 3.14 -7.51 16.02
C ALA A 253 3.43 -6.32 16.95
N SER A 254 4.45 -5.51 16.64
CA SER A 254 4.82 -4.33 17.42
C SER A 254 4.15 -3.04 16.92
N ASP A 255 3.08 -3.16 16.12
CA ASP A 255 2.27 -2.01 15.73
C ASP A 255 1.51 -1.48 16.94
N LEU A 256 1.76 -0.23 17.33
CA LEU A 256 1.20 0.34 18.55
C LEU A 256 -0.34 0.34 18.56
N VAL A 257 -0.97 0.51 17.38
CA VAL A 257 -2.43 0.51 17.26
C VAL A 257 -2.97 -0.90 17.45
N LEU A 258 -2.33 -1.93 16.88
CA LEU A 258 -2.72 -3.33 17.11
C LEU A 258 -2.49 -3.76 18.56
N MET A 259 -1.35 -3.38 19.15
CA MET A 259 -1.05 -3.67 20.56
C MET A 259 -2.11 -3.06 21.47
N GLN A 260 -2.47 -1.79 21.25
CA GLN A 260 -3.52 -1.12 22.02
C GLN A 260 -4.89 -1.76 21.79
N ALA A 261 -5.23 -2.12 20.54
CA ALA A 261 -6.50 -2.77 20.21
C ALA A 261 -6.71 -4.10 20.94
N ILE A 262 -5.61 -4.83 21.21
CA ILE A 262 -5.62 -6.07 21.99
C ILE A 262 -5.77 -5.75 23.48
N ILE A 263 -5.00 -4.79 24.01
CA ILE A 263 -5.06 -4.38 25.42
C ILE A 263 -6.46 -3.86 25.78
N ASP A 264 -7.10 -3.09 24.90
CA ASP A 264 -8.46 -2.56 25.11
C ASP A 264 -9.51 -3.68 25.25
N ARG A 265 -9.28 -4.84 24.62
CA ARG A 265 -10.19 -6.00 24.65
C ARG A 265 -9.87 -6.94 25.80
N ASP A 266 -8.60 -7.02 26.18
CA ASP A 266 -8.13 -7.81 27.31
C ASP A 266 -6.94 -7.09 27.98
N PRO A 267 -7.21 -6.33 29.06
CA PRO A 267 -6.19 -5.62 29.82
C PRO A 267 -5.10 -6.52 30.41
N GLY A 268 -5.32 -7.85 30.48
CA GLY A 268 -4.31 -8.81 30.92
C GLY A 268 -3.20 -9.08 29.90
N LEU A 269 -3.41 -8.72 28.62
CA LEU A 269 -2.47 -8.97 27.52
C LEU A 269 -1.47 -7.81 27.33
N LEU A 270 -0.83 -7.35 28.39
CA LEU A 270 0.15 -6.25 28.34
C LEU A 270 1.47 -6.64 27.66
N LYS A 271 1.87 -7.91 27.74
CA LYS A 271 3.14 -8.40 27.19
C LYS A 271 2.99 -8.78 25.73
N LEU A 272 3.92 -8.31 24.88
CA LEU A 272 3.93 -8.61 23.44
C LEU A 272 3.92 -10.13 23.14
N THR A 273 4.56 -10.95 23.98
CA THR A 273 4.54 -12.41 23.85
C THR A 273 3.12 -12.98 23.99
N HIS A 274 2.34 -12.49 24.95
CA HIS A 274 0.94 -12.93 25.12
C HIS A 274 0.05 -12.43 23.97
N GLN A 275 0.29 -11.21 23.50
CA GLN A 275 -0.42 -10.67 22.33
C GLN A 275 -0.13 -11.50 21.07
N LYS A 276 1.12 -11.93 20.86
CA LYS A 276 1.48 -12.86 19.78
C LYS A 276 0.75 -14.19 19.91
N SER A 277 0.72 -14.79 21.11
CA SER A 277 -0.05 -16.02 21.35
C SER A 277 -1.55 -15.85 21.07
N ARG A 278 -2.13 -14.69 21.41
CA ARG A 278 -3.52 -14.36 21.07
C ARG A 278 -3.72 -14.29 19.55
N ALA A 279 -2.78 -13.67 18.83
CA ALA A 279 -2.85 -13.51 17.38
C ALA A 279 -2.71 -14.83 16.61
N GLU A 280 -2.08 -15.87 17.18
CA GLU A 280 -2.01 -17.20 16.54
C GLU A 280 -3.40 -17.82 16.31
N LEU A 281 -4.41 -17.44 17.10
CA LEU A 281 -5.80 -17.91 16.91
C LEU A 281 -6.46 -17.35 15.65
N TRP A 282 -5.87 -16.34 15.02
CA TRP A 282 -6.42 -15.66 13.84
C TRP A 282 -5.84 -16.16 12.53
N ARG A 283 -4.94 -17.13 12.59
CA ARG A 283 -4.35 -17.74 11.39
C ARG A 283 -5.42 -18.49 10.58
N PRO A 284 -5.29 -18.52 9.25
CA PRO A 284 -4.22 -17.93 8.43
C PRO A 284 -4.54 -16.50 7.93
N TRP A 285 -5.35 -15.72 8.66
CA TRP A 285 -5.93 -14.46 8.16
C TRP A 285 -5.55 -13.23 8.98
N ARG A 286 -4.38 -13.25 9.63
CA ARG A 286 -3.95 -12.17 10.52
C ARG A 286 -3.89 -10.79 9.84
N ALA A 287 -3.56 -10.72 8.54
CA ALA A 287 -3.57 -9.46 7.80
C ALA A 287 -4.96 -8.82 7.73
N TYR A 288 -6.00 -9.64 7.54
CA TYR A 288 -7.38 -9.16 7.51
C TYR A 288 -7.83 -8.71 8.90
N VAL A 289 -7.42 -9.42 9.95
CA VAL A 289 -7.67 -8.98 11.34
C VAL A 289 -7.01 -7.63 11.61
N ALA A 290 -5.76 -7.43 11.20
CA ALA A 290 -5.07 -6.15 11.35
C ALA A 290 -5.84 -5.01 10.68
N MET A 291 -6.30 -5.23 9.44
CA MET A 291 -7.12 -4.25 8.71
C MET A 291 -8.43 -3.91 9.44
N HIS A 292 -9.12 -4.92 9.99
CA HIS A 292 -10.35 -4.70 10.75
C HIS A 292 -10.11 -3.91 12.05
N LEU A 293 -9.04 -4.22 12.80
CA LEU A 293 -8.69 -3.51 14.03
C LEU A 293 -8.28 -2.05 13.74
N TRP A 294 -7.45 -1.82 12.72
CA TRP A 294 -7.07 -0.46 12.30
C TRP A 294 -8.29 0.37 11.86
N ASN A 295 -9.22 -0.23 11.10
CA ASN A 295 -10.42 0.47 10.65
C ASN A 295 -11.38 0.77 11.80
N GLU A 296 -11.56 -0.15 12.74
CA GLU A 296 -12.39 0.11 13.93
C GLU A 296 -11.88 1.32 14.72
N ILE A 297 -10.56 1.40 14.95
CA ILE A 297 -9.96 2.51 15.68
C ILE A 297 -10.10 3.82 14.89
N ALA A 298 -9.86 3.79 13.57
CA ALA A 298 -10.04 4.95 12.71
C ALA A 298 -11.50 5.44 12.71
N ASP A 299 -12.48 4.53 12.64
CA ASP A 299 -13.91 4.86 12.68
C ASP A 299 -14.30 5.48 14.02
N ARG A 300 -13.82 4.93 15.15
CA ARG A 300 -14.04 5.49 16.50
C ARG A 300 -13.45 6.89 16.65
N MET A 301 -12.21 7.10 16.17
CA MET A 301 -11.57 8.42 16.20
C MET A 301 -12.24 9.43 15.26
N GLY A 302 -12.75 8.98 14.11
CA GLY A 302 -13.52 9.81 13.18
C GLY A 302 -14.85 10.27 13.78
N GLN A 303 -15.56 9.36 14.45
CA GLN A 303 -16.80 9.68 15.19
C GLN A 303 -16.54 10.64 16.36
N ALA A 304 -15.45 10.44 17.11
CA ALA A 304 -15.08 11.32 18.23
C ALA A 304 -14.64 12.73 17.80
N ARG A 305 -14.22 12.91 16.54
CA ARG A 305 -13.87 14.21 15.94
C ARG A 305 -15.01 14.83 15.14
N GLY A 306 -16.15 14.14 15.03
CA GLY A 306 -17.28 14.48 14.15
C GLY A 306 -18.63 14.37 14.85
N GLY A 307 -18.75 15.01 16.03
CA GLY A 307 -20.00 15.41 16.67
C GLY A 307 -20.06 16.92 16.79
#